data_AF-A0A535FUX6-F1
#
_entry.id   AF-A0A535FUX6-F1
#
_cell.length_a   1.000
_cell.length_b   1.000
_cell.length_c   1.000
_cell.angle_alpha   90.00
_cell.angle_beta   90.00
_cell.angle_gamma   90.00
#
_symmetry.space_group_name_H-M   'P 1'
#
loop_
_entity.id
_entity.type
_entity.pdbx_description
1 polymer ?
#
loop_
_entity_poly.entity_id
_entity_poly.type
_entity_poly.pdbx_seq_one_letter_code
_entity_poly.pdbx_strand_id
1 'polypeptide(L)'
;MAGYSRAHVGGAHPARATRLRFAELHWEPHEFIDLGHAIVVETKLAAVGRGSDVRIEADETDVFWLRDGVIVRLQAFPTEAAALEAAELVE
;
A
#
# COMPACT_ATOMS: atom_id res chain seq x y z
N MET A 1 -26.70 15.44 -13.44
CA MET A 1 -26.77 15.94 -12.04
C MET A 1 -27.12 14.79 -11.12
N ALA A 2 -26.10 14.13 -10.57
CA ALA A 2 -26.14 13.36 -9.34
C ALA A 2 -24.68 13.07 -9.01
N GLY A 3 -24.14 13.84 -8.07
CA GLY A 3 -22.76 13.70 -7.60
C GLY A 3 -22.60 12.51 -6.68
N TYR A 4 -21.38 12.02 -6.58
CA TYR A 4 -20.93 11.22 -5.45
C TYR A 4 -19.60 11.79 -4.98
N SER A 5 -19.62 12.44 -3.82
CA SER A 5 -18.44 12.67 -2.99
C SER A 5 -18.54 11.77 -1.75
N ARG A 6 -17.37 11.32 -1.28
CA ARG A 6 -17.06 10.84 0.08
C ARG A 6 -17.46 9.41 0.47
N ALA A 7 -16.48 8.51 0.43
CA ALA A 7 -16.15 7.51 1.48
C ALA A 7 -14.75 6.97 1.15
N HIS A 8 -13.71 7.34 1.90
CA HIS A 8 -13.18 6.68 3.10
C HIS A 8 -12.37 5.40 2.80
N VAL A 9 -11.08 5.50 3.14
CA VAL A 9 -10.20 4.52 3.80
C VAL A 9 -10.83 3.13 4.03
N GLY A 10 -10.12 2.09 3.57
CA GLY A 10 -10.38 0.71 3.95
C GLY A 10 -10.93 -0.14 2.79
N GLY A 11 -10.02 -0.75 2.04
CA GLY A 11 -10.38 -1.67 0.98
C GLY A 11 -9.13 -2.17 0.28
N ALA A 12 -8.63 -3.31 0.74
CA ALA A 12 -7.46 -4.02 0.22
C ALA A 12 -7.34 -3.89 -1.31
N HIS A 13 -6.25 -3.27 -1.78
CA HIS A 13 -5.91 -3.29 -3.19
C HIS A 13 -5.03 -4.52 -3.45
N PRO A 14 -5.52 -5.58 -4.12
CA PRO A 14 -4.67 -6.70 -4.50
C PRO A 14 -3.72 -6.24 -5.62
N ALA A 15 -2.48 -5.92 -5.25
CA ALA A 15 -1.41 -5.64 -6.19
C ALA A 15 -1.00 -6.94 -6.89
N ARG A 16 -1.41 -7.05 -8.15
CA ARG A 16 -0.83 -7.83 -9.25
C ARG A 16 0.32 -8.79 -8.84
N ALA A 17 -0.06 -10.05 -8.59
CA ALA A 17 0.78 -11.24 -8.67
C ALA A 17 2.00 -11.36 -7.74
N THR A 18 1.80 -11.25 -6.42
CA THR A 18 2.49 -12.18 -5.52
C THR A 18 1.69 -13.48 -5.50
N ARG A 19 2.38 -14.60 -5.67
CA ARG A 19 1.80 -15.95 -5.54
C ARG A 19 1.56 -16.20 -4.05
N LEU A 20 0.62 -15.48 -3.44
CA LEU A 20 0.46 -15.38 -1.99
C LEU A 20 0.05 -16.73 -1.42
N ARG A 21 1.00 -17.37 -0.74
CA ARG A 21 0.80 -18.61 0.03
C ARG A 21 0.24 -18.30 1.41
N PHE A 22 -0.63 -17.31 1.54
CA PHE A 22 -1.18 -16.88 2.82
C PHE A 22 -2.65 -17.32 2.95
N ALA A 23 -3.02 -17.74 4.15
CA ALA A 23 -4.40 -18.06 4.53
C ALA A 23 -5.16 -16.79 4.91
N GLU A 24 -4.46 -15.82 5.49
CA GLU A 24 -4.97 -14.52 5.90
C GLU A 24 -3.91 -13.44 5.63
N LEU A 25 -4.35 -12.27 5.20
CA LEU A 25 -3.52 -11.09 4.97
C LEU A 25 -4.29 -9.87 5.46
N HIS A 26 -3.73 -9.17 6.44
CA HIS A 26 -4.24 -7.91 6.97
C HIS A 26 -3.25 -6.80 6.62
N TRP A 27 -3.79 -5.69 6.14
CA TRP A 27 -3.02 -4.54 5.70
C TRP A 27 -3.65 -3.30 6.31
N GLU A 28 -2.97 -2.72 7.29
CA GLU A 28 -3.48 -1.63 8.11
C GLU A 28 -2.68 -0.37 7.82
N PRO A 29 -3.26 0.63 7.13
CA PRO A 29 -2.60 1.89 6.88
C PRO A 29 -2.63 2.77 8.13
N HIS A 30 -1.52 3.44 8.41
CA HIS A 30 -1.31 4.21 9.64
C HIS A 30 -1.22 5.72 9.35
N GLU A 31 -0.30 6.10 8.46
CA GLU A 31 -0.04 7.50 8.12
C GLU A 31 -0.02 7.66 6.60
N PHE A 32 -0.49 8.82 6.12
CA PHE A 32 -0.58 9.14 4.71
C PHE A 32 0.14 10.46 4.43
N ILE A 33 1.10 10.41 3.51
CA ILE A 33 1.82 11.59 3.02
C ILE A 33 1.43 11.78 1.56
N ASP A 34 0.76 12.88 1.26
CA ASP A 34 0.35 13.25 -0.09
C ASP A 34 1.40 14.16 -0.74
N LEU A 35 2.01 13.70 -1.83
CA LEU A 35 2.99 14.43 -2.63
C LEU A 35 2.38 14.99 -3.93
N GLY A 36 1.08 14.86 -4.13
CA GLY A 36 0.34 15.30 -5.32
C GLY A 36 0.40 14.30 -6.49
N HIS A 37 1.60 13.82 -6.85
CA HIS A 37 1.81 12.79 -7.87
C HIS A 37 2.00 11.39 -7.29
N ALA A 38 2.16 11.27 -5.97
CA ALA A 38 2.24 10.01 -5.26
C ALA A 38 1.65 10.15 -3.85
N ILE A 39 1.15 9.05 -3.31
CA ILE A 39 0.75 8.92 -1.92
C ILE A 39 1.68 7.90 -1.27
N VAL A 40 2.34 8.30 -0.19
CA VAL A 40 3.16 7.41 0.64
C VAL A 40 2.34 7.01 1.86
N VAL A 41 2.32 5.72 2.18
CA VAL A 41 1.49 5.16 3.24
C VAL A 41 2.35 4.28 4.14
N GLU A 42 2.44 4.61 5.43
CA GLU A 42 2.99 3.66 6.40
C GLU A 42 1.95 2.57 6.67
N THR A 43 2.37 1.31 6.62
CA THR A 43 1.46 0.16 6.67
C THR A 43 1.99 -0.92 7.60
N LYS A 44 1.09 -1.47 8.41
CA LYS A 44 1.32 -2.74 9.10
C LYS A 44 0.72 -3.89 8.32
N LEU A 45 1.59 -4.82 7.94
CA LEU A 45 1.24 -6.07 7.30
C LEU A 45 1.22 -7.18 8.35
N ALA A 46 0.14 -7.94 8.41
CA ALA A 46 0.12 -9.21 9.10
C ALA A 46 -0.37 -10.32 8.18
N ALA A 47 0.36 -11.42 8.10
CA ALA A 47 -0.01 -12.54 7.25
C ALA A 47 0.14 -13.87 7.97
N VAL A 48 -0.70 -14.84 7.63
CA VAL A 48 -0.61 -16.22 8.12
C VAL A 48 -0.25 -17.14 6.97
N GLY A 49 0.88 -17.85 7.09
CA GLY A 49 1.35 -18.81 6.08
C GLY A 49 0.40 -19.99 5.93
N ARG A 50 -0.04 -20.27 4.71
CA ARG A 50 -0.89 -21.44 4.40
C ARG A 50 -0.08 -22.72 4.59
N GLY A 51 -0.46 -23.52 5.59
CA GLY A 51 0.14 -24.83 5.87
C GLY A 51 1.20 -24.85 6.97
N SER A 52 1.58 -23.71 7.54
CA SER A 52 2.44 -23.63 8.72
C SER A 52 1.78 -23.00 9.93
N ASP A 53 0.65 -22.29 9.75
CA ASP A 53 -0.02 -21.45 10.76
C ASP A 53 0.91 -20.41 11.41
N VAL A 54 2.06 -20.14 10.79
CA VAL A 54 3.02 -19.13 11.26
C VAL A 54 2.50 -17.76 10.87
N ARG A 55 2.32 -16.91 11.88
CA ARG A 55 2.02 -15.49 11.72
C ARG A 55 3.31 -14.71 11.51
N ILE A 56 3.31 -13.87 10.47
CA ILE A 56 4.32 -12.86 10.23
C ILE A 56 3.69 -11.48 10.39
N GLU A 57 4.46 -10.55 10.96
CA GLU A 57 4.10 -9.14 11.07
C GLU A 57 5.29 -8.33 10.54
N ALA A 58 4.98 -7.29 9.76
CA ALA A 58 5.97 -6.42 9.17
C ALA A 58 5.44 -4.99 9.13
N ASP A 59 6.31 -4.03 9.44
CA ASP A 59 6.10 -2.63 9.11
C ASP A 59 6.71 -2.39 7.71
N GLU A 60 5.94 -1.77 6.83
CA GLU A 60 6.38 -1.37 5.49
C GLU A 60 5.83 0.02 5.14
N THR A 61 6.39 0.63 4.11
CA THR A 61 5.89 1.88 3.55
C THR A 61 5.58 1.70 2.09
N ASP A 62 4.31 1.91 1.72
CA ASP A 62 3.82 1.77 0.37
C ASP A 62 3.79 3.09 -0.36
N VAL A 63 4.22 3.09 -1.62
CA VAL A 63 4.11 4.25 -2.50
C VAL A 63 3.15 3.94 -3.63
N PHE A 64 2.13 4.78 -3.74
CA PHE A 64 1.15 4.77 -4.81
C PHE A 64 1.39 5.96 -5.73
N TRP A 65 1.99 5.75 -6.90
CA TRP A 65 2.12 6.82 -7.89
C TRP A 65 0.82 6.98 -8.66
N LEU A 66 0.45 8.24 -8.87
CA LEU A 66 -0.79 8.66 -9.49
C LEU A 66 -0.53 9.36 -10.82
N ARG A 67 -1.42 9.12 -11.78
CA ARG A 67 -1.53 9.90 -13.00
C ARG A 67 -3.00 10.11 -13.30
N ASP A 68 -3.41 11.37 -13.46
CA ASP A 68 -4.81 11.74 -13.70
C ASP A 68 -5.78 11.13 -12.66
N GLY A 69 -5.35 11.06 -11.40
CA GLY A 69 -6.12 10.51 -10.28
C GLY A 69 -6.19 8.97 -10.23
N VAL A 70 -5.45 8.27 -11.09
CA VAL A 70 -5.42 6.81 -11.16
C VAL A 70 -4.06 6.28 -10.69
N ILE A 71 -4.05 5.21 -9.90
CA ILE A 71 -2.82 4.53 -9.48
C ILE A 71 -2.17 3.87 -10.70
N VAL A 72 -0.97 4.31 -11.04
CA VAL A 72 -0.17 3.79 -12.16
C VAL A 72 1.00 2.90 -11.73
N ARG A 73 1.42 3.01 -10.45
CA ARG A 73 2.45 2.15 -9.84
C ARG A 73 2.18 2.00 -8.35
N LEU A 74 2.50 0.83 -7.82
CA LEU A 74 2.51 0.52 -6.39
C LEU A 74 3.80 -0.24 -6.07
N GLN A 75 4.47 0.14 -4.99
CA GLN A 75 5.63 -0.55 -4.46
C GLN A 75 5.75 -0.36 -2.95
N ALA A 76 6.03 -1.45 -2.23
CA ALA A 76 6.37 -1.45 -0.81
C ALA A 76 7.89 -1.25 -0.62
N PHE A 77 8.25 -0.51 0.42
CA PHE A 77 9.61 -0.24 0.87
C PHE A 77 9.73 -0.59 2.36
N PRO A 78 10.92 -0.98 2.82
CA PRO A 78 11.13 -1.34 4.22
C PRO A 78 11.10 -0.13 5.17
N THR A 79 11.21 1.10 4.66
CA THR A 79 11.25 2.32 5.47
C THR A 79 10.61 3.50 4.74
N GLU A 80 10.12 4.47 5.52
CA GLU A 80 9.57 5.73 5.01
C GLU A 80 10.59 6.49 4.16
N ALA A 81 11.84 6.61 4.66
CA ALA A 81 12.90 7.31 3.94
C ALA A 81 13.17 6.72 2.55
N ALA A 82 13.17 5.39 2.42
CA ALA A 82 13.37 4.73 1.12
C ALA A 82 12.16 4.92 0.18
N ALA A 83 10.95 4.95 0.75
CA ALA A 83 9.73 5.24 0.01
C ALA A 83 9.71 6.68 -0.51
N LEU A 84 10.04 7.65 0.33
CA LEU A 84 10.10 9.06 -0.03
C LEU A 84 11.17 9.32 -1.09
N GLU A 85 12.38 8.78 -0.92
CA GLU A 85 13.44 8.86 -1.93
C GLU A 85 12.95 8.34 -3.29
N ALA A 86 12.30 7.17 -3.31
CA ALA A 86 11.76 6.61 -4.54
C ALA A 86 10.61 7.43 -5.14
N ALA A 87 9.79 8.09 -4.30
CA ALA A 87 8.66 8.92 -4.73
C ALA A 87 9.10 10.27 -5.29
N GLU A 88 10.30 10.74 -4.94
CA GLU A 88 10.88 12.01 -5.40
C GLU A 88 11.68 11.87 -6.71
N LEU A 89 12.15 10.66 -7.05
CA LEU A 89 12.97 10.39 -8.25
C LEU A 89 12.19 10.27 -9.57
N VAL A 90 10.96 10.78 -9.65
CA VAL A 90 10.13 10.68 -10.88
C VAL A 90 10.49 11.81 -11.86
N GLU A 91 11.24 11.45 -12.91
CA GLU A 91 11.37 12.22 -14.17
C GLU A 91 10.18 11.98 -15.12
#